data_AF-A0A3M1S5R9-F1
#
_entry.id   AF-A0A3M1S5R9-F1
#
_cell.length_a   1.000
_cell.length_b   1.000
_cell.length_c   1.000
_cell.angle_alpha   90.00
_cell.angle_beta   90.00
_cell.angle_gamma   90.00
#
_symmetry.space_group_name_H-M   'P 1'
#
loop_
_entity.id
_entity.type
_entity.pdbx_description
1 polymer ?
#
loop_
_entity_poly.entity_id
_entity_poly.type
_entity_poly.pdbx_seq_one_letter_code
_entity_poly.pdbx_strand_id
1 'polypeptide(L)'
;MESLLENKKARYYIEAADRYLETIGYTEHGFRHCSIVSRTAWKILKELGYPEDRAIVAAAAGFLHDIGNMLGRKEHHKMGALLAKEILEETGFSLEETTRIMTAIVIHEESEGAIPDEISAALLIADKSDVHRSRVRNPSMVSKDIHDRVNYAATESELTVDREGRLITLSLVIDTRISPVIEYFEIFLSRMTACRQAAEVLETEFHLLINNTRMA
;
A
#
# COMPACT_ATOMS: atom_id res chain seq x y z
N MET A 1 8.05 13.37 10.32
CA MET A 1 7.04 12.29 10.47
C MET A 1 5.98 12.63 11.53
N GLU A 2 6.34 12.88 12.78
CA GLU A 2 5.37 13.20 13.85
C GLU A 2 4.43 14.36 13.48
N SER A 3 5.00 15.48 13.01
CA SER A 3 4.21 16.62 12.50
C SER A 3 3.22 16.24 11.38
N LEU A 4 3.57 15.29 10.51
CA LEU A 4 2.68 14.82 9.44
C LEU A 4 1.51 13.98 9.99
N LEU A 5 1.77 13.09 10.94
CA LEU A 5 0.75 12.24 11.56
C LEU A 5 -0.30 13.04 12.34
N GLU A 6 0.12 14.19 12.89
CA GLU A 6 -0.73 15.13 13.62
C GLU A 6 -1.34 16.22 12.73
N ASN A 7 -0.91 16.33 11.47
CA ASN A 7 -1.38 17.37 10.55
C ASN A 7 -2.89 17.23 10.29
N LYS A 8 -3.66 18.27 10.64
CA LYS A 8 -5.12 18.26 10.54
C LYS A 8 -5.63 18.11 9.11
N LYS A 9 -4.94 18.66 8.10
CA LYS A 9 -5.34 18.55 6.69
C LYS A 9 -5.16 17.12 6.21
N ALA A 10 -3.99 16.52 6.45
CA ALA A 10 -3.72 15.13 6.10
C ALA A 10 -4.79 14.19 6.66
N ARG A 11 -5.08 14.33 7.96
CA ARG A 11 -6.09 13.54 8.65
C ARG A 11 -7.48 13.70 8.05
N TYR A 12 -7.90 14.94 7.79
CA TYR A 12 -9.21 15.21 7.22
C TYR A 12 -9.34 14.68 5.79
N TYR A 13 -8.27 14.76 4.99
CA TYR A 13 -8.27 14.20 3.63
C TYR A 13 -8.35 12.68 3.63
N ILE A 14 -7.65 11.99 4.53
CA ILE A 14 -7.76 10.54 4.70
C ILE A 14 -9.20 10.15 5.07
N GLU A 15 -9.82 10.84 6.03
CA GLU A 15 -11.23 10.58 6.39
C GLU A 15 -12.19 10.85 5.24
N ALA A 16 -11.98 11.91 4.46
CA ALA A 16 -12.81 12.25 3.32
C ALA A 16 -12.67 11.22 2.18
N ALA A 17 -11.45 10.77 1.91
CA ALA A 17 -11.14 9.71 0.96
C ALA A 17 -11.83 8.39 1.36
N ASP A 18 -11.72 8.00 2.63
CA ASP A 18 -12.33 6.79 3.15
C ASP A 18 -13.87 6.82 3.04
N ARG A 19 -14.51 7.95 3.43
CA ARG A 19 -15.96 8.14 3.30
C ARG A 19 -16.43 8.06 1.84
N TYR A 20 -15.66 8.63 0.91
CA TYR A 20 -15.99 8.55 -0.51
C TYR A 20 -15.95 7.09 -0.99
N LEU A 21 -14.89 6.36 -0.66
CA LEU A 21 -14.74 4.95 -1.04
C LEU A 21 -15.80 4.04 -0.42
N GLU A 22 -16.19 4.29 0.83
CA GLU A 22 -17.32 3.62 1.46
C GLU A 22 -18.62 3.81 0.66
N THR A 23 -18.89 5.05 0.22
CA THR A 23 -20.11 5.39 -0.53
C THR A 23 -20.22 4.63 -1.84
N ILE A 24 -19.08 4.32 -2.48
CA ILE A 24 -19.03 3.56 -3.74
C ILE A 24 -18.75 2.06 -3.55
N GLY A 25 -18.79 1.56 -2.30
CA GLY A 25 -18.74 0.14 -1.99
C GLY A 25 -17.34 -0.49 -1.94
N TYR A 26 -16.28 0.29 -1.76
CA TYR A 26 -14.92 -0.23 -1.66
C TYR A 26 -14.50 -0.52 -0.20
N THR A 27 -13.44 -1.34 -0.07
CA THR A 27 -12.78 -1.64 1.21
C THR A 27 -12.32 -0.38 1.96
N GLU A 28 -11.98 -0.55 3.24
CA GLU A 28 -11.38 0.50 4.07
C GLU A 28 -10.04 0.98 3.51
N HIS A 29 -9.89 2.31 3.42
CA HIS A 29 -8.66 3.03 3.05
C HIS A 29 -8.49 4.27 3.96
N GLY A 30 -8.91 4.14 5.22
CA GLY A 30 -8.80 5.16 6.25
C GLY A 30 -7.49 5.02 7.03
N PHE A 31 -7.48 5.55 8.25
CA PHE A 31 -6.26 5.60 9.06
C PHE A 31 -5.63 4.23 9.31
N ARG A 32 -6.43 3.15 9.41
CA ARG A 32 -5.88 1.82 9.67
C ARG A 32 -5.02 1.40 8.48
N HIS A 33 -5.56 1.47 7.27
CA HIS A 33 -4.83 1.16 6.06
C HIS A 33 -3.61 2.08 5.87
N CYS A 34 -3.80 3.41 5.87
CA CYS A 34 -2.69 4.34 5.65
C CYS A 34 -1.57 4.17 6.69
N SER A 35 -1.90 3.85 7.95
CA SER A 35 -0.90 3.59 8.99
C SER A 35 -0.16 2.27 8.77
N ILE A 36 -0.84 1.23 8.29
CA ILE A 36 -0.22 -0.06 7.93
C ILE A 36 0.74 0.16 6.77
N VAL A 37 0.30 0.79 5.67
CA VAL A 37 1.14 1.05 4.50
C VAL A 37 2.35 1.91 4.87
N SER A 38 2.12 3.00 5.61
CA SER A 38 3.20 3.87 6.11
C SER A 38 4.26 3.10 6.90
N ARG A 39 3.84 2.31 7.89
CA ARG A 39 4.75 1.51 8.72
C ARG A 39 5.44 0.41 7.93
N THR A 40 4.74 -0.25 7.02
CA THR A 40 5.30 -1.33 6.20
C THR A 40 6.32 -0.79 5.21
N ALA A 41 6.06 0.35 4.55
CA ALA A 41 7.02 0.99 3.65
C ALA A 41 8.30 1.40 4.39
N TRP A 42 8.16 1.97 5.60
CA TRP A 42 9.29 2.24 6.50
C TRP A 42 10.05 0.94 6.84
N LYS A 43 9.33 -0.10 7.29
CA LYS A 43 9.90 -1.39 7.70
C LYS A 43 10.72 -2.02 6.58
N ILE A 44 10.20 -2.03 5.35
CA ILE A 44 10.89 -2.61 4.18
C ILE A 44 12.27 -1.96 4.01
N LEU A 45 12.33 -0.62 3.94
CA LEU A 45 13.59 0.08 3.75
C LEU A 45 14.54 -0.09 4.94
N LYS A 46 14.01 -0.08 6.17
CA LYS A 46 14.82 -0.30 7.38
C LYS A 46 15.44 -1.68 7.43
N GLU A 47 14.66 -2.74 7.15
CA GLU A 47 15.14 -4.12 7.20
C GLU A 47 16.13 -4.42 6.07
N LEU A 48 15.99 -3.77 4.91
CA LEU A 48 17.00 -3.80 3.84
C LEU A 48 18.25 -2.95 4.14
N GLY A 49 18.22 -2.17 5.22
CA GLY A 49 19.36 -1.39 5.72
C GLY A 49 19.55 -0.04 5.04
N TYR A 50 18.51 0.54 4.46
CA TYR A 50 18.53 1.92 4.01
C TYR A 50 18.57 2.89 5.21
N PRO A 51 19.14 4.10 5.01
CA PRO A 51 19.10 5.18 5.98
C PRO A 51 17.71 5.51 6.53
N GLU A 52 17.64 5.98 7.78
CA GLU A 52 16.39 6.32 8.49
C GLU A 52 15.58 7.41 7.80
N ASP A 53 16.26 8.45 7.32
CA ASP A 53 15.66 9.55 6.57
C ASP A 53 14.90 9.04 5.34
N ARG A 54 15.52 8.15 4.54
CA ARG A 54 14.85 7.52 3.38
C ARG A 54 13.64 6.70 3.79
N ALA A 55 13.74 5.92 4.87
CA ALA A 55 12.61 5.14 5.37
C ALA A 55 11.45 6.04 5.84
N ILE A 56 11.74 7.21 6.44
CA ILE A 56 10.74 8.21 6.83
C ILE A 56 10.03 8.77 5.59
N VAL A 57 10.74 9.02 4.50
CA VAL A 57 10.15 9.52 3.25
C VAL A 57 9.20 8.47 2.64
N ALA A 58 9.56 7.19 2.64
CA ALA A 58 8.66 6.09 2.24
C ALA A 58 7.44 5.97 3.17
N ALA A 59 7.63 6.15 4.48
CA ALA A 59 6.54 6.17 5.45
C ALA A 59 5.54 7.31 5.17
N ALA A 60 6.05 8.50 4.86
CA ALA A 60 5.23 9.66 4.54
C ALA A 60 4.43 9.45 3.25
N ALA A 61 5.04 8.86 2.23
CA ALA A 61 4.36 8.48 1.01
C ALA A 61 3.22 7.49 1.29
N GLY A 62 3.48 6.44 2.08
CA GLY A 62 2.45 5.47 2.48
C GLY A 62 1.30 6.07 3.27
N PHE A 63 1.56 7.06 4.12
CA PHE A 63 0.51 7.72 4.90
C PHE A 63 -0.44 8.56 4.03
N LEU A 64 0.07 9.11 2.92
CA LEU A 64 -0.66 10.06 2.07
C LEU A 64 -1.14 9.47 0.74
N HIS A 65 -0.73 8.26 0.36
CA HIS A 65 -0.89 7.76 -1.02
C HIS A 65 -2.33 7.81 -1.56
N ASP A 66 -3.30 7.55 -0.69
CA ASP A 66 -4.70 7.43 -1.06
C ASP A 66 -5.55 8.70 -0.88
N ILE A 67 -4.97 9.81 -0.40
CA ILE A 67 -5.76 11.02 -0.07
C ILE A 67 -6.51 11.59 -1.27
N GLY A 68 -6.04 11.34 -2.50
CA GLY A 68 -6.69 11.78 -3.72
C GLY A 68 -8.06 11.15 -3.94
N ASN A 69 -8.37 10.02 -3.31
CA ASN A 69 -9.69 9.39 -3.42
C ASN A 69 -10.81 10.30 -2.91
N MET A 70 -10.53 11.32 -2.10
CA MET A 70 -11.55 12.30 -1.69
C MET A 70 -12.13 13.10 -2.87
N LEU A 71 -11.43 13.14 -4.00
CA LEU A 71 -11.86 13.81 -5.24
C LEU A 71 -12.38 12.83 -6.30
N GLY A 72 -12.39 11.53 -6.00
CA GLY A 72 -12.75 10.47 -6.94
C GLY A 72 -11.68 9.40 -7.07
N ARG A 73 -12.09 8.19 -7.46
CA ARG A 73 -11.18 7.04 -7.60
C ARG A 73 -10.28 7.12 -8.84
N LYS A 74 -10.82 7.67 -9.93
CA LYS A 74 -10.09 7.82 -11.19
C LYS A 74 -9.01 8.88 -11.02
N GLU A 75 -7.77 8.57 -11.39
CA GLU A 75 -6.60 9.45 -11.22
C GLU A 75 -6.30 9.87 -9.76
N HIS A 76 -6.76 9.10 -8.76
CA HIS A 76 -6.57 9.47 -7.35
C HIS A 76 -5.09 9.62 -6.98
N HIS A 77 -4.21 8.84 -7.59
CA HIS A 77 -2.76 8.90 -7.41
C HIS A 77 -2.19 10.25 -7.87
N LYS A 78 -2.59 10.75 -9.06
CA LYS A 78 -2.15 12.06 -9.56
C LYS A 78 -2.71 13.22 -8.73
N MET A 79 -3.99 13.16 -8.38
CA MET A 79 -4.61 14.18 -7.51
C MET A 79 -4.02 14.16 -6.10
N GLY A 80 -3.79 12.96 -5.56
CA GLY A 80 -3.19 12.74 -4.24
C GLY A 80 -1.79 13.31 -4.15
N ALA A 81 -0.97 13.12 -5.18
CA ALA A 81 0.37 13.72 -5.25
C ALA A 81 0.32 15.26 -5.18
N LEU A 82 -0.61 15.91 -5.90
CA LEU A 82 -0.78 17.35 -5.87
C LEU A 82 -1.25 17.86 -4.50
N LEU A 83 -2.18 17.15 -3.86
CA LEU A 83 -2.67 17.46 -2.51
C LEU A 83 -1.60 17.26 -1.43
N ALA A 84 -0.77 16.23 -1.59
CA ALA A 84 0.29 15.90 -0.63
C ALA A 84 1.35 17.00 -0.57
N LYS A 85 1.65 17.68 -1.68
CA LYS A 85 2.69 18.71 -1.76
C LYS A 85 2.55 19.77 -0.64
N GLU A 86 1.37 20.36 -0.50
CA GLU A 86 1.11 21.41 0.50
C GLU A 86 1.30 20.87 1.93
N ILE A 87 0.77 19.68 2.21
CA ILE A 87 0.90 19.04 3.52
C ILE A 87 2.37 18.76 3.86
N LEU A 88 3.15 18.28 2.89
CA LEU A 88 4.56 17.96 3.07
C LEU A 88 5.40 19.20 3.34
N GLU A 89 5.15 20.28 2.59
CA GLU A 89 5.79 21.59 2.80
C GLU A 89 5.45 22.15 4.19
N GLU A 90 4.19 22.07 4.63
CA GLU A 90 3.76 22.52 5.96
C GLU A 90 4.34 21.69 7.11
N THR A 91 4.70 20.44 6.86
CA THR A 91 5.20 19.49 7.86
C THR A 91 6.72 19.34 7.84
N GLY A 92 7.41 20.20 7.06
CA GLY A 92 8.84 20.39 7.10
C GLY A 92 9.65 19.44 6.20
N PHE A 93 9.02 18.71 5.28
CA PHE A 93 9.75 17.96 4.27
C PHE A 93 10.41 18.92 3.28
N SER A 94 11.65 18.64 2.90
CA SER A 94 12.38 19.40 1.89
C SER A 94 11.72 19.24 0.52
N LEU A 95 12.07 20.12 -0.42
CA LEU A 95 11.61 20.01 -1.80
C LEU A 95 12.03 18.68 -2.44
N GLU A 96 13.23 18.19 -2.14
CA GLU A 96 13.73 16.89 -2.63
C GLU A 96 12.90 15.73 -2.09
N GLU A 97 12.63 15.69 -0.78
CA GLU A 97 11.79 14.65 -0.19
C GLU A 97 10.36 14.73 -0.72
N THR A 98 9.82 15.95 -0.86
CA THR A 98 8.48 16.20 -1.35
C THR A 98 8.30 15.67 -2.77
N THR A 99 9.24 15.94 -3.69
CA THR A 99 9.13 15.43 -5.07
C THR A 99 9.21 13.91 -5.12
N ARG A 100 10.08 13.29 -4.32
CA ARG A 100 10.16 11.82 -4.23
C ARG A 100 8.89 11.20 -3.69
N ILE A 101 8.28 11.79 -2.66
CA ILE A 101 6.99 11.35 -2.13
C ILE A 101 5.90 11.48 -3.19
N MET A 102 5.80 12.63 -3.86
CA MET A 102 4.82 12.84 -4.93
C MET A 102 4.97 11.81 -6.05
N THR A 103 6.20 11.53 -6.48
CA THR A 103 6.49 10.50 -7.48
C THR A 103 6.06 9.12 -7.00
N ALA A 104 6.41 8.73 -5.76
CA ALA A 104 5.99 7.46 -5.20
C ALA A 104 4.45 7.34 -5.15
N ILE A 105 3.75 8.41 -4.77
CA ILE A 105 2.28 8.47 -4.78
C ILE A 105 1.71 8.34 -6.20
N VAL A 106 2.37 8.81 -7.26
CA VAL A 106 1.87 8.54 -8.62
C VAL A 106 2.10 7.08 -9.01
N ILE A 107 3.29 6.55 -8.73
CA ILE A 107 3.72 5.21 -9.16
C ILE A 107 2.96 4.08 -8.45
N HIS A 108 2.39 4.31 -7.26
CA HIS A 108 1.71 3.24 -6.52
C HIS A 108 0.51 2.63 -7.27
N GLU A 109 -0.18 3.43 -8.12
CA GLU A 109 -1.31 2.95 -8.93
C GLU A 109 -0.94 2.75 -10.40
N GLU A 110 -0.05 3.58 -10.94
CA GLU A 110 0.27 3.62 -12.37
C GLU A 110 1.73 3.22 -12.62
N SER A 111 1.91 2.04 -13.21
CA SER A 111 3.23 1.60 -13.73
C SER A 111 3.45 2.06 -15.17
N GLU A 112 3.04 3.30 -15.50
CA GLU A 112 3.42 3.91 -16.78
C GLU A 112 4.93 4.20 -16.77
N GLY A 113 5.71 3.20 -17.20
CA GLY A 113 7.17 3.26 -17.27
C GLY A 113 7.86 2.39 -16.22
N ALA A 114 8.87 2.96 -15.56
CA ALA A 114 9.70 2.26 -14.58
C ALA A 114 9.43 2.78 -13.17
N ILE A 115 9.61 1.91 -12.17
CA ILE A 115 9.61 2.30 -10.75
C ILE A 115 10.96 3.00 -10.50
N PRO A 116 10.97 4.30 -10.15
CA PRO A 116 12.17 5.12 -10.29
C PRO A 116 13.17 4.98 -9.14
N ASP A 117 12.69 4.63 -7.94
CA ASP A 117 13.52 4.58 -6.74
C ASP A 117 12.99 3.64 -5.66
N GLU A 118 13.79 3.46 -4.61
CA GLU A 118 13.50 2.58 -3.46
C GLU A 118 12.26 3.00 -2.68
N ILE A 119 11.92 4.29 -2.69
CA ILE A 119 10.76 4.85 -1.97
C ILE A 119 9.48 4.44 -2.69
N SER A 120 9.45 4.62 -4.01
CA SER A 120 8.34 4.18 -4.86
C SER A 120 8.16 2.67 -4.79
N ALA A 121 9.25 1.91 -4.81
CA ALA A 121 9.23 0.46 -4.68
C ALA A 121 8.67 0.00 -3.33
N ALA A 122 9.16 0.57 -2.21
CA ALA A 122 8.70 0.22 -0.87
C ALA A 122 7.21 0.56 -0.65
N LEU A 123 6.76 1.73 -1.13
CA LEU A 123 5.35 2.10 -1.08
C LEU A 123 4.47 1.11 -1.86
N LEU A 124 4.87 0.78 -3.09
CA LEU A 124 4.12 -0.10 -3.96
C LEU A 124 3.92 -1.49 -3.31
N ILE A 125 5.00 -2.07 -2.78
CA ILE A 125 4.93 -3.36 -2.08
C ILE A 125 4.05 -3.23 -0.84
N ALA A 126 4.23 -2.17 -0.04
CA ALA A 126 3.51 -1.97 1.21
C ALA A 126 1.99 -1.86 1.02
N ASP A 127 1.53 -1.09 0.03
CA ASP A 127 0.11 -0.95 -0.29
C ASP A 127 -0.47 -2.27 -0.81
N LYS A 128 0.16 -2.82 -1.85
CA LYS A 128 -0.39 -3.98 -2.57
C LYS A 128 -0.34 -5.28 -1.75
N SER A 129 0.39 -5.30 -0.65
CA SER A 129 0.47 -6.41 0.30
C SER A 129 -0.53 -6.31 1.47
N ASP A 130 -1.28 -5.21 1.65
CA ASP A 130 -2.33 -5.09 2.70
C ASP A 130 -3.61 -5.84 2.30
N VAL A 131 -3.49 -7.16 2.14
CA VAL A 131 -4.61 -8.09 1.91
C VAL A 131 -5.00 -8.73 3.23
N HIS A 132 -6.14 -8.34 3.80
CA HIS A 132 -6.59 -8.88 5.07
C HIS A 132 -8.08 -8.62 5.32
N ARG A 133 -8.75 -9.50 6.06
CA ARG A 133 -10.18 -9.36 6.40
C ARG A 133 -10.57 -8.07 7.08
N SER A 134 -9.66 -7.44 7.81
CA SER A 134 -9.92 -6.15 8.45
C SER A 134 -10.12 -5.00 7.47
N ARG A 135 -9.81 -5.20 6.17
CA ARG A 135 -10.13 -4.27 5.09
C ARG A 135 -11.62 -4.22 4.77
N VAL A 136 -12.35 -5.29 5.11
CA VAL A 136 -13.75 -5.45 4.72
C VAL A 136 -14.66 -4.70 5.68
N ARG A 137 -15.37 -3.69 5.17
CA ARG A 137 -16.25 -2.84 6.00
C ARG A 137 -17.50 -3.58 6.47
N ASN A 138 -18.09 -4.39 5.60
CA ASN A 138 -19.34 -5.09 5.88
C ASN A 138 -19.27 -6.58 5.54
N PRO A 139 -18.89 -7.43 6.51
CA PRO A 139 -18.83 -8.89 6.34
C PRO A 139 -20.13 -9.54 5.85
N SER A 140 -21.29 -8.89 6.07
CA SER A 140 -22.60 -9.45 5.68
C SER A 140 -22.90 -9.35 4.17
N MET A 141 -22.13 -8.57 3.41
CA MET A 141 -22.30 -8.40 1.95
C MET A 141 -21.17 -9.02 1.11
N VAL A 142 -20.26 -9.75 1.76
CA VAL A 142 -19.05 -10.35 1.16
C VAL A 142 -19.33 -11.25 -0.04
N SER A 143 -20.53 -11.83 -0.14
CA SER A 143 -20.89 -12.72 -1.25
C SER A 143 -20.99 -12.05 -2.62
N LYS A 144 -21.10 -10.71 -2.68
CA LYS A 144 -21.37 -9.99 -3.95
C LYS A 144 -20.14 -9.38 -4.62
N ASP A 145 -19.08 -9.10 -3.87
CA ASP A 145 -17.84 -8.55 -4.42
C ASP A 145 -16.69 -9.55 -4.19
N ILE A 146 -16.01 -9.91 -5.27
CA ILE A 146 -14.86 -10.82 -5.22
C ILE A 146 -13.71 -10.17 -4.42
N HIS A 147 -13.54 -8.83 -4.45
CA HIS A 147 -12.52 -8.13 -3.66
C HIS A 147 -12.74 -8.28 -2.16
N ASP A 148 -13.96 -7.99 -1.69
CA ASP A 148 -14.31 -8.18 -0.28
C ASP A 148 -14.26 -9.65 0.12
N ARG A 149 -14.65 -10.58 -0.77
CA ARG A 149 -14.58 -12.02 -0.52
C ARG A 149 -13.18 -12.53 -0.31
N VAL A 150 -12.26 -12.17 -1.20
CA VAL A 150 -10.85 -12.56 -1.09
C VAL A 150 -10.23 -11.94 0.17
N ASN A 151 -10.47 -10.64 0.42
CA ASN A 151 -9.98 -10.00 1.64
C ASN A 151 -10.55 -10.67 2.90
N TYR A 152 -11.85 -10.95 2.95
CA TYR A 152 -12.47 -11.61 4.09
C TYR A 152 -11.93 -13.03 4.33
N ALA A 153 -11.65 -13.76 3.24
CA ALA A 153 -11.03 -15.07 3.27
C ALA A 153 -9.59 -15.04 3.79
N ALA A 154 -8.85 -13.94 3.58
CA ALA A 154 -7.51 -13.74 4.16
C ALA A 154 -7.59 -13.53 5.68
N THR A 155 -7.37 -14.62 6.41
CA THR A 155 -7.37 -14.71 7.88
C THR A 155 -6.11 -14.15 8.53
N GLU A 156 -4.98 -14.29 7.84
CA GLU A 156 -3.66 -13.85 8.26
C GLU A 156 -2.92 -13.30 7.04
N SER A 157 -2.11 -12.27 7.26
CA SER A 157 -1.31 -11.61 6.24
C SER A 157 -0.06 -11.04 6.88
N GLU A 158 1.09 -11.47 6.40
CA GLU A 158 2.40 -11.07 6.92
C GLU A 158 3.36 -10.77 5.77
N LEU A 159 4.01 -9.61 5.86
CA LEU A 159 5.12 -9.24 4.99
C LEU A 159 6.43 -9.29 5.78
N THR A 160 7.35 -10.12 5.31
CA THR A 160 8.69 -10.30 5.90
C THR A 160 9.77 -9.89 4.91
N VAL A 161 10.87 -9.37 5.43
CA VAL A 161 12.04 -8.98 4.63
C VAL A 161 13.26 -9.73 5.16
N ASP A 162 13.91 -10.47 4.27
CA ASP A 162 15.20 -11.11 4.50
C ASP A 162 16.26 -10.39 3.70
N ARG A 163 17.09 -9.61 4.39
CA ARG A 163 18.17 -8.84 3.78
C ARG A 163 19.28 -9.73 3.24
N GLU A 164 19.62 -10.81 3.95
CA GLU A 164 20.74 -11.68 3.56
C GLU A 164 20.35 -12.53 2.35
N GLY A 165 19.15 -13.10 2.39
CA GLY A 165 18.56 -13.85 1.28
C GLY A 165 18.08 -12.97 0.12
N ARG A 166 18.01 -11.65 0.31
CA ARG A 166 17.43 -10.67 -0.63
C ARG A 166 15.99 -11.02 -1.01
N LEU A 167 15.16 -11.36 -0.03
CA LEU A 167 13.77 -11.77 -0.23
C LEU A 167 12.80 -10.81 0.46
N ILE A 168 11.72 -10.51 -0.22
CA ILE A 168 10.51 -9.92 0.38
C ILE A 168 9.40 -10.94 0.20
N THR A 169 8.84 -11.43 1.30
CA THR A 169 7.86 -12.53 1.28
C THR A 169 6.53 -12.08 1.84
N LEU A 170 5.47 -12.17 1.02
CA LEU A 170 4.09 -12.02 1.45
C LEU A 170 3.50 -13.41 1.74
N SER A 171 3.16 -13.66 3.01
CA SER A 171 2.52 -14.89 3.47
C SER A 171 1.06 -14.63 3.81
N LEU A 172 0.16 -15.38 3.18
CA LEU A 172 -1.29 -15.28 3.37
C LEU A 172 -1.87 -16.62 3.83
N VAL A 173 -2.83 -16.56 4.76
CA VAL A 173 -3.70 -17.70 5.09
C VAL A 173 -5.11 -17.41 4.59
N ILE A 174 -5.54 -18.15 3.56
CA ILE A 174 -6.85 -17.99 2.90
C ILE A 174 -7.77 -19.13 3.31
N ASP A 175 -8.91 -18.79 3.93
CA ASP A 175 -9.99 -19.73 4.19
C ASP A 175 -10.71 -20.12 2.89
N THR A 176 -10.33 -21.28 2.35
CA THR A 176 -10.83 -21.80 1.08
C THR A 176 -12.31 -22.19 1.09
N ARG A 177 -12.95 -22.20 2.28
CA ARG A 177 -14.41 -22.35 2.39
C ARG A 177 -15.15 -21.06 2.05
N ILE A 178 -14.48 -19.91 2.15
CA ILE A 178 -15.02 -18.58 1.85
C ILE A 178 -14.69 -18.19 0.40
N SER A 179 -13.44 -18.37 -0.02
CA SER A 179 -12.96 -18.02 -1.36
C SER A 179 -11.90 -19.02 -1.83
N PRO A 180 -12.05 -19.66 -3.00
CA PRO A 180 -10.99 -20.49 -3.57
C PRO A 180 -9.78 -19.63 -3.95
N VAL A 181 -8.58 -20.20 -3.88
CA VAL A 181 -7.32 -19.47 -4.15
C VAL A 181 -7.27 -18.85 -5.56
N ILE A 182 -7.97 -19.43 -6.54
CA ILE A 182 -8.02 -18.86 -7.89
C ILE A 182 -8.64 -17.45 -7.92
N GLU A 183 -9.62 -17.14 -7.07
CA GLU A 183 -10.24 -15.82 -7.00
C GLU A 183 -9.25 -14.76 -6.48
N TYR A 184 -8.28 -15.16 -5.64
CA TYR A 184 -7.19 -14.27 -5.25
C TYR A 184 -6.41 -13.82 -6.47
N PHE A 185 -6.04 -14.75 -7.35
CA PHE A 185 -5.30 -14.41 -8.57
C PHE A 185 -6.13 -13.59 -9.56
N GLU A 186 -7.45 -13.83 -9.67
CA GLU A 186 -8.32 -13.04 -10.55
C GLU A 186 -8.27 -11.53 -10.27
N ILE A 187 -8.03 -11.14 -9.01
CA ILE A 187 -8.01 -9.73 -8.59
C ILE A 187 -6.60 -9.21 -8.33
N PHE A 188 -5.76 -10.02 -7.70
CA PHE A 188 -4.47 -9.56 -7.17
C PHE A 188 -3.29 -9.88 -8.09
N LEU A 189 -3.46 -10.60 -9.20
CA LEU A 189 -2.33 -10.96 -10.06
C LEU A 189 -1.57 -9.74 -10.61
N SER A 190 -2.27 -8.70 -11.03
CA SER A 190 -1.63 -7.45 -11.49
C SER A 190 -0.87 -6.78 -10.34
N ARG A 191 -1.43 -6.81 -9.13
CA ARG A 191 -0.79 -6.28 -7.92
C ARG A 191 0.50 -7.03 -7.58
N MET A 192 0.47 -8.36 -7.65
CA MET A 192 1.65 -9.20 -7.39
C MET A 192 2.73 -9.02 -8.46
N THR A 193 2.33 -8.84 -9.72
CA THR A 193 3.28 -8.48 -10.80
C THR A 193 4.00 -7.17 -10.47
N ALA A 194 3.25 -6.17 -10.02
CA ALA A 194 3.83 -4.88 -9.63
C ALA A 194 4.75 -5.00 -8.41
N CYS A 195 4.39 -5.79 -7.39
CA CYS A 195 5.27 -6.08 -6.24
C CYS A 195 6.59 -6.72 -6.70
N ARG A 196 6.53 -7.63 -7.66
CA ARG A 196 7.71 -8.29 -8.22
C ARG A 196 8.65 -7.29 -8.91
N GLN A 197 8.10 -6.37 -9.71
CA GLN A 197 8.87 -5.29 -10.35
C GLN A 197 9.46 -4.32 -9.32
N ALA A 198 8.73 -4.00 -8.26
CA ALA A 198 9.23 -3.16 -7.17
C ALA A 198 10.37 -3.84 -6.40
N ALA A 199 10.26 -5.15 -6.14
CA ALA A 199 11.31 -5.91 -5.48
C ALA A 199 12.62 -5.92 -6.28
N GLU A 200 12.54 -5.98 -7.62
CA GLU A 200 13.70 -5.88 -8.51
C GLU A 200 14.44 -4.54 -8.33
N VAL A 201 13.73 -3.42 -8.14
CA VAL A 201 14.34 -2.10 -7.84
C VAL A 201 15.03 -2.07 -6.49
N LEU A 202 14.55 -2.85 -5.52
CA LEU A 202 15.16 -3.02 -4.20
C LEU A 202 16.29 -4.06 -4.19
N GLU A 203 16.67 -4.60 -5.35
CA GLU A 203 17.63 -5.70 -5.50
C GLU A 203 17.23 -6.97 -4.72
N THR A 204 15.93 -7.25 -4.66
CA THR A 204 15.32 -8.39 -3.97
C THR A 204 14.41 -9.21 -4.90
N GLU A 205 14.10 -10.44 -4.50
CA GLU A 205 13.00 -11.21 -5.08
C GLU A 205 11.73 -11.06 -4.24
N PHE A 206 10.57 -11.00 -4.91
CA PHE A 206 9.26 -11.04 -4.24
C PHE A 206 8.69 -12.46 -4.28
N HIS A 207 8.41 -13.05 -3.12
CA HIS A 207 7.76 -14.35 -3.00
C HIS A 207 6.34 -14.21 -2.43
N LEU A 208 5.42 -15.03 -2.96
CA LEU A 208 4.05 -15.12 -2.45
C LEU A 208 3.80 -16.53 -1.93
N LEU A 209 3.46 -16.65 -0.65
CA LEU A 209 3.00 -17.89 -0.04
C LEU A 209 1.51 -17.77 0.29
N ILE A 210 0.73 -18.76 -0.14
CA ILE A 210 -0.68 -18.89 0.26
C ILE A 210 -0.85 -20.27 0.88
N ASN A 211 -1.34 -20.32 2.13
CA ASN A 211 -1.53 -21.56 2.88
C ASN A 211 -0.26 -22.44 2.89
N ASN A 212 0.89 -21.83 3.19
CA ASN A 212 2.23 -22.45 3.19
C ASN A 212 2.70 -23.05 1.85
N THR A 213 2.00 -22.73 0.76
CA THR A 213 2.41 -23.14 -0.59
C THR A 213 2.98 -21.93 -1.32
N ARG A 214 4.20 -22.07 -1.84
CA ARG A 214 4.83 -21.03 -2.65
C ARG A 214 4.14 -20.95 -4.02
N MET A 215 3.71 -19.75 -4.38
CA MET A 215 2.99 -19.44 -5.62
C MET A 215 3.87 -18.73 -6.65
N ALA A 216 4.82 -17.92 -6.17
CA ALA A 216 5.85 -17.22 -6.92
C ALA A 216 7.10 -17.11 -6.03
#